data_AF-A0A2V6UR72-F1
#
_entry.id   AF-A0A2V6UR72-F1
#
_cell.length_a   1.000
_cell.length_b   1.000
_cell.length_c   1.000
_cell.angle_alpha   90.00
_cell.angle_beta   90.00
_cell.angle_gamma   90.00
#
_symmetry.space_group_name_H-M   'P 1'
#
loop_
_entity.id
_entity.type
_entity.pdbx_description
1 polymer ?
#
loop_
_entity_poly.entity_id
_entity_poly.type
_entity_poly.pdbx_seq_one_letter_code
_entity_poly.pdbx_strand_id
1 'polypeptide(L)'
;MIGEVPVAQPHNGTLSRDGRTGWVASQQQGATALVRLDLTMWKEVARVPLDKTPRGLELSPDGRRVLFTLAGVNAIQVLDTATNRIATQIPVGASPHYAPFTPDGRWALAVVQGPGELAILDTASNTLAGTVAVGKAPHWSMSSSDGRTAYVTNEGSNDVSVVDLTSRTVMATIAVGNAPRKIAVQQASGAAATPPAQPRAAASPTGKSKSVTLGGVAYADHGTKDVRNRSKLELEADDYYFSPTFLRGRPGQKLTLRVENEASTLHNISIPALGIDTDIPPKGKVQVDVAFPASGTLAVSCKFHGSLGMNGQLLTGDAGPSGAR
;
A
#
# COMPACT_ATOMS: atom_id res chain seq x y z
N MET A 1 -18.14 -6.42 23.32
CA MET A 1 -16.92 -6.36 24.15
C MET A 1 -16.77 -7.73 24.82
N ILE A 2 -15.63 -8.41 24.66
CA ILE A 2 -15.40 -9.76 25.21
C ILE A 2 -14.46 -9.77 26.44
N GLY A 3 -13.89 -8.60 26.76
CA GLY A 3 -13.10 -8.32 27.95
C GLY A 3 -12.34 -7.00 27.82
N GLU A 4 -11.71 -6.56 28.90
CA GLU A 4 -11.00 -5.28 29.00
C GLU A 4 -9.85 -5.40 30.00
N VAL A 5 -8.71 -4.77 29.67
CA VAL A 5 -7.58 -4.64 30.61
C VAL A 5 -7.19 -3.17 30.68
N PRO A 6 -7.31 -2.51 31.84
CA PRO A 6 -6.96 -1.10 31.96
C PRO A 6 -5.44 -0.91 31.89
N VAL A 7 -4.97 -0.15 30.90
CA VAL A 7 -3.58 0.30 30.80
C VAL A 7 -3.59 1.82 30.75
N ALA A 8 -2.86 2.47 31.65
CA ALA A 8 -2.78 3.93 31.68
C ALA A 8 -2.05 4.49 30.46
N GLN A 9 -2.63 5.49 29.79
CA GLN A 9 -2.07 6.16 28.61
C GLN A 9 -1.48 5.16 27.59
N PRO A 10 -2.29 4.23 27.05
CA PRO A 10 -1.82 3.22 26.12
C PRO A 10 -1.51 3.86 24.77
N HIS A 11 -0.43 3.45 24.12
CA HIS A 11 -0.03 3.99 22.82
C HIS A 11 -0.11 2.94 21.69
N ASN A 12 0.82 1.98 21.66
CA ASN A 12 0.76 0.83 20.75
C ASN A 12 0.73 -0.47 21.57
N GLY A 13 0.34 -1.57 20.93
CA GLY A 13 0.45 -2.90 21.51
C GLY A 13 0.67 -3.96 20.45
N THR A 14 1.08 -5.15 20.90
CA THR A 14 1.33 -6.34 20.08
C THR A 14 0.84 -7.57 20.84
N LEU A 15 0.48 -8.63 20.12
CA LEU A 15 -0.17 -9.82 20.67
C LEU A 15 0.61 -11.08 20.30
N SER A 16 0.56 -12.09 21.17
CA SER A 16 1.00 -13.43 20.80
C SER A 16 0.13 -14.03 19.70
N ARG A 17 0.71 -14.92 18.89
CA ARG A 17 0.02 -15.54 17.76
C ARG A 17 -1.21 -16.36 18.16
N ASP A 18 -1.20 -16.91 19.38
CA ASP A 18 -2.34 -17.62 19.97
C ASP A 18 -3.40 -16.68 20.58
N GLY A 19 -3.16 -15.36 20.57
CA GLY A 19 -4.05 -14.34 21.11
C GLY A 19 -4.16 -14.31 22.64
N ARG A 20 -3.34 -15.09 23.36
CA ARG A 20 -3.48 -15.26 24.82
C ARG A 20 -2.68 -14.25 25.64
N THR A 21 -1.61 -13.69 25.09
CA THR A 21 -0.75 -12.71 25.76
C THR A 21 -0.65 -11.46 24.91
N GLY A 22 -0.62 -10.29 25.55
CA GLY A 22 -0.40 -9.01 24.89
C GLY A 22 0.69 -8.20 25.58
N TRP A 23 1.28 -7.27 24.84
CA TRP A 23 2.14 -6.22 25.38
C TRP A 23 1.62 -4.87 24.92
N VAL A 24 1.62 -3.88 25.81
CA VAL A 24 1.17 -2.52 25.54
C VAL A 24 2.21 -1.53 26.05
N ALA A 25 2.54 -0.54 25.24
CA ALA A 25 3.33 0.61 25.64
C ALA A 25 2.46 1.60 26.43
N SER A 26 2.81 1.83 27.69
CA SER A 26 2.20 2.84 28.56
C SER A 26 3.06 4.10 28.57
N GLN A 27 2.49 5.22 28.14
CA GLN A 27 3.13 6.54 28.14
C GLN A 27 2.74 7.39 29.35
N GLN A 28 2.29 6.75 30.43
CA GLN A 28 1.91 7.46 31.65
C GLN A 28 3.08 8.32 32.16
N GLN A 29 2.85 9.62 32.32
CA GLN A 29 3.87 10.55 32.79
C GLN A 29 4.40 10.12 34.17
N GLY A 30 5.72 10.03 34.32
CA GLY A 30 6.38 9.60 35.55
C GLY A 30 6.30 8.10 35.85
N ALA A 31 5.59 7.31 35.05
CA ALA A 31 5.39 5.86 35.26
C ALA A 31 5.33 5.08 33.94
N THR A 32 6.10 5.52 32.95
CA THR A 32 6.09 4.92 31.62
C THR A 32 6.66 3.50 31.66
N ALA A 33 6.05 2.58 30.90
CA ALA A 33 6.34 1.15 31.04
C ALA A 33 5.95 0.35 29.78
N LEU A 34 6.50 -0.85 29.65
CA LEU A 34 5.85 -1.93 28.90
C LEU A 34 4.98 -2.75 29.84
N VAL A 35 3.73 -2.95 29.46
CA VAL A 35 2.74 -3.68 30.25
C VAL A 35 2.43 -5.00 29.55
N ARG A 36 2.61 -6.11 30.25
CA ARG A 36 2.26 -7.46 29.76
C ARG A 36 0.88 -7.83 30.26
N LEU A 37 0.05 -8.33 29.36
CA LEU A 37 -1.34 -8.69 29.58
C LEU A 37 -1.54 -10.19 29.38
N ASP A 38 -2.38 -10.77 30.22
CA ASP A 38 -3.01 -12.07 30.00
C ASP A 38 -4.43 -11.80 29.49
N LEU A 39 -4.66 -12.14 28.23
CA LEU A 39 -5.92 -11.90 27.53
C LEU A 39 -6.94 -13.03 27.71
N THR A 40 -6.54 -14.13 28.34
CA THR A 40 -7.49 -15.18 28.75
C THR A 40 -8.18 -14.82 30.05
N MET A 41 -7.51 -14.05 30.90
CA MET A 41 -8.01 -13.57 32.19
C MET A 41 -8.32 -12.08 32.21
N TRP A 42 -8.04 -11.37 31.11
CA TRP A 42 -8.21 -9.92 30.97
C TRP A 42 -7.52 -9.13 32.10
N LYS A 43 -6.25 -9.42 32.34
CA LYS A 43 -5.48 -8.81 33.44
C LYS A 43 -4.08 -8.38 33.01
N GLU A 44 -3.59 -7.33 33.65
CA GLU A 44 -2.16 -7.03 33.67
C GLU A 44 -1.43 -8.08 34.53
N VAL A 45 -0.36 -8.66 33.99
CA VAL A 45 0.42 -9.71 34.67
C VAL A 45 1.88 -9.34 34.93
N ALA A 46 2.39 -8.34 34.22
CA ALA A 46 3.70 -7.78 34.50
C ALA A 46 3.80 -6.34 33.99
N ARG A 47 4.70 -5.58 34.61
CA ARG A 47 5.04 -4.22 34.22
C ARG A 47 6.56 -4.08 34.23
N VAL A 48 7.10 -3.59 33.13
CA VAL A 48 8.53 -3.29 32.97
C VAL A 48 8.66 -1.77 32.98
N PRO A 49 9.11 -1.15 34.10
CA PRO A 49 9.32 0.28 34.18
C PRO A 49 10.38 0.72 33.15
N LEU A 50 10.15 1.88 32.56
CA LEU A 50 11.06 2.50 31.60
C LEU A 50 11.41 3.91 32.06
N ASP A 51 12.63 4.33 31.73
CA ASP A 51 13.14 5.68 32.01
C ASP A 51 12.73 6.70 30.93
N LYS A 52 12.30 6.21 29.76
CA LYS A 52 11.89 7.00 28.60
C LYS A 52 10.58 6.48 28.01
N THR A 53 9.87 7.36 27.31
CA THR A 53 8.56 7.05 26.72
C THR A 53 8.69 6.01 25.59
N PRO A 54 8.03 4.84 25.67
CA PRO A 54 7.99 3.86 24.60
C PRO A 54 7.05 4.30 23.48
N ARG A 55 7.35 3.92 22.23
CA ARG A 55 6.50 4.25 21.06
C ARG A 55 6.02 3.01 20.30
N GLY A 56 6.84 2.48 19.40
CA GLY A 56 6.56 1.28 18.63
C GLY A 56 6.99 0.06 19.42
N LEU A 57 6.21 -1.03 19.36
CA LEU A 57 6.62 -2.34 19.87
C LEU A 57 6.09 -3.45 18.97
N GLU A 58 6.86 -4.53 18.83
CA GLU A 58 6.49 -5.71 18.06
C GLU A 58 7.00 -6.98 18.76
N LEU A 59 6.16 -8.02 18.83
CA LEU A 59 6.52 -9.34 19.34
C LEU A 59 7.17 -10.18 18.22
N SER A 60 8.25 -10.89 18.53
CA SER A 60 8.86 -11.82 17.59
C SER A 60 7.91 -12.98 17.22
N PRO A 61 8.00 -13.54 16.00
CA PRO A 61 7.13 -14.65 15.60
C PRO A 61 7.18 -15.88 16.52
N ASP A 62 8.33 -16.11 17.18
CA ASP A 62 8.53 -17.19 18.16
C ASP A 62 8.06 -16.82 19.59
N GLY A 63 7.60 -15.58 19.80
CA GLY A 63 7.11 -15.07 21.07
C GLY A 63 8.18 -14.80 22.13
N ARG A 64 9.47 -14.95 21.81
CA ARG A 64 10.57 -14.88 22.79
C ARG A 64 11.05 -13.46 23.07
N ARG A 65 10.79 -12.50 22.17
CA ARG A 65 11.30 -11.14 22.30
C ARG A 65 10.26 -10.10 21.91
N VAL A 66 10.30 -8.94 22.58
CA VAL A 66 9.59 -7.74 22.12
C VAL A 66 10.64 -6.71 21.73
N LEU A 67 10.61 -6.24 20.48
CA LEU A 67 11.38 -5.08 20.07
C LEU A 67 10.56 -3.83 20.33
N PHE A 68 11.19 -2.76 20.80
CA PHE A 68 10.50 -1.49 21.00
C PHE A 68 11.42 -0.28 20.86
N THR A 69 10.81 0.88 20.62
CA THR A 69 11.51 2.17 20.52
C THR A 69 11.25 3.04 21.75
N LEU A 70 12.25 3.82 22.13
CA LEU A 70 12.19 4.79 23.23
C LEU A 70 12.41 6.21 22.67
N ALA A 71 11.61 7.18 23.12
CA ALA A 71 11.74 8.57 22.72
C ALA A 71 13.14 9.11 23.08
N GLY A 72 13.84 9.69 22.08
CA GLY A 72 15.18 10.24 22.26
C GLY A 72 16.26 9.18 22.52
N VAL A 73 16.07 7.94 22.04
CA VAL A 73 17.09 6.89 22.03
C VAL A 73 17.33 6.44 20.60
N ASN A 74 18.59 6.48 20.17
CA ASN A 74 19.00 6.06 18.82
C ASN A 74 19.28 4.54 18.78
N ALA A 75 18.33 3.74 19.29
CA ALA A 75 18.46 2.29 19.35
C ALA A 75 17.09 1.61 19.43
N ILE A 76 17.01 0.39 18.88
CA ILE A 76 15.90 -0.53 19.14
C ILE A 76 16.20 -1.33 20.41
N GLN A 77 15.28 -1.32 21.36
CA GLN A 77 15.40 -2.08 22.60
C GLN A 77 14.90 -3.50 22.41
N VAL A 78 15.53 -4.48 23.07
CA VAL A 78 15.16 -5.89 23.02
C VAL A 78 14.73 -6.35 24.41
N LEU A 79 13.45 -6.67 24.59
CA LEU A 79 12.91 -7.27 25.80
C LEU A 79 12.89 -8.80 25.64
N ASP A 80 13.39 -9.54 26.64
CA ASP A 80 13.19 -10.98 26.75
C ASP A 80 11.85 -11.27 27.45
N THR A 81 10.97 -12.05 26.80
CA THR A 81 9.59 -12.28 27.29
C THR A 81 9.49 -13.32 28.40
N ALA A 82 10.51 -14.16 28.56
CA ALA A 82 10.57 -15.15 29.64
C ALA A 82 10.89 -14.48 30.98
N THR A 83 11.80 -13.51 30.95
CA THR A 83 12.30 -12.81 32.15
C THR A 83 11.65 -11.44 32.38
N ASN A 84 10.97 -10.87 31.36
CA ASN A 84 10.47 -9.50 31.32
C ASN A 84 11.59 -8.47 31.59
N ARG A 85 12.80 -8.72 31.10
CA ARG A 85 13.95 -7.81 31.24
C ARG A 85 14.43 -7.33 29.88
N ILE A 86 14.91 -6.09 29.83
CA ILE A 86 15.60 -5.56 28.65
C ILE A 86 16.94 -6.30 28.57
N ALA A 87 17.09 -7.12 27.53
CA ALA A 87 18.26 -7.96 27.32
C ALA A 87 19.41 -7.18 26.67
N THR A 88 19.10 -6.31 25.71
CA THR A 88 20.08 -5.50 24.98
C THR A 88 19.41 -4.35 24.24
N GLN A 89 20.22 -3.49 23.62
CA GLN A 89 19.81 -2.46 22.68
C GLN A 89 20.64 -2.59 21.40
N ILE A 90 20.00 -2.38 20.25
CA ILE A 90 20.63 -2.44 18.92
C ILE A 90 20.77 -1.01 18.42
N PRO A 91 21.98 -0.43 18.38
CA PRO A 91 22.19 0.92 17.89
C PRO A 91 21.74 1.08 16.44
N VAL A 92 21.04 2.18 16.17
CA VAL A 92 20.60 2.61 14.83
C VAL A 92 20.76 4.13 14.72
N GLY A 93 20.29 4.73 13.62
CA GLY A 93 20.30 6.19 13.46
C GLY A 93 19.28 6.92 14.34
N ALA A 94 19.20 8.24 14.17
CA ALA A 94 18.37 9.11 14.98
C ALA A 94 16.86 8.89 14.75
N SER A 95 16.09 8.89 15.84
CA SER A 95 14.62 8.77 15.84
C SER A 95 14.09 7.48 15.17
N PRO A 96 14.47 6.29 15.66
CA PRO A 96 13.83 5.05 15.22
C PRO A 96 12.36 5.03 15.66
N HIS A 97 11.47 4.60 14.76
CA HIS A 97 10.04 4.70 15.00
C HIS A 97 9.37 3.34 15.31
N TYR A 98 9.60 2.34 14.45
CA TYR A 98 8.98 1.00 14.53
C TYR A 98 9.90 -0.04 13.89
N ALA A 99 9.88 -1.29 14.36
CA ALA A 99 10.78 -2.36 13.92
C ALA A 99 10.06 -3.72 13.88
N PRO A 100 9.25 -3.99 12.84
CA PRO A 100 8.56 -5.26 12.67
C PRO A 100 9.51 -6.37 12.24
N PHE A 101 9.16 -7.60 12.55
CA PHE A 101 9.90 -8.79 12.14
C PHE A 101 9.51 -9.26 10.74
N THR A 102 10.45 -9.85 10.01
CA THR A 102 10.13 -10.72 8.87
C THR A 102 9.40 -11.98 9.35
N PRO A 103 8.62 -12.67 8.49
CA PRO A 103 7.81 -13.82 8.92
C PRO A 103 8.62 -14.98 9.48
N ASP A 104 9.85 -15.17 9.00
CA ASP A 104 10.82 -16.16 9.50
C ASP A 104 11.51 -15.74 10.80
N GLY A 105 11.29 -14.51 11.26
CA GLY A 105 11.90 -13.93 12.45
C GLY A 105 13.39 -13.63 12.32
N ARG A 106 14.01 -13.81 11.14
CA ARG A 106 15.45 -13.62 10.94
C ARG A 106 15.86 -12.15 11.01
N TRP A 107 15.01 -11.28 10.47
CA TRP A 107 15.27 -9.84 10.41
C TRP A 107 14.22 -9.06 11.19
N ALA A 108 14.62 -7.94 11.76
CA ALA A 108 13.73 -6.85 12.12
C ALA A 108 14.01 -5.62 11.26
N LEU A 109 12.96 -4.95 10.78
CA LEU A 109 13.01 -3.95 9.73
C LEU A 109 12.73 -2.54 10.28
N ALA A 110 13.69 -2.00 11.04
CA ALA A 110 13.52 -0.75 11.75
C ALA A 110 13.47 0.47 10.81
N VAL A 111 12.39 1.25 10.87
CA VAL A 111 12.34 2.57 10.21
C VAL A 111 13.01 3.63 11.08
N VAL A 112 13.92 4.40 10.48
CA VAL A 112 14.75 5.39 11.18
C VAL A 112 14.54 6.76 10.55
N GLN A 113 13.79 7.62 11.26
CA GLN A 113 13.24 8.86 10.68
C GLN A 113 14.29 9.90 10.33
N GLY A 114 15.27 10.10 11.22
CA GLY A 114 16.28 11.15 11.08
C GLY A 114 17.10 11.03 9.79
N PRO A 115 17.76 9.89 9.53
CA PRO A 115 18.53 9.69 8.30
C PRO A 115 17.68 9.29 7.09
N GLY A 116 16.40 8.92 7.26
CA GLY A 116 15.58 8.44 6.15
C GLY A 116 15.96 7.04 5.70
N GLU A 117 16.03 6.10 6.63
CA GLU A 117 16.55 4.75 6.38
C GLU A 117 15.62 3.63 6.87
N LEU A 118 15.70 2.49 6.17
CA LEU A 118 15.31 1.19 6.67
C LEU A 118 16.56 0.47 7.21
N ALA A 119 16.66 0.31 8.52
CA ALA A 119 17.68 -0.48 9.18
C ALA A 119 17.25 -1.95 9.26
N ILE A 120 18.10 -2.85 8.78
CA ILE A 120 17.88 -4.30 8.79
C ILE A 120 18.69 -4.88 9.95
N LEU A 121 18.00 -5.42 10.96
CA LEU A 121 18.61 -5.93 12.19
C LEU A 121 18.62 -7.45 12.18
N ASP A 122 19.78 -8.05 12.42
CA ASP A 122 19.92 -9.49 12.65
C ASP A 122 19.40 -9.83 14.04
N THR A 123 18.37 -10.68 14.12
CA THR A 123 17.72 -11.02 15.39
C THR A 123 18.47 -12.09 16.17
N ALA A 124 19.30 -12.90 15.50
CA ALA A 124 20.09 -13.93 16.16
C ALA A 124 21.25 -13.29 16.93
N SER A 125 21.97 -12.36 16.29
CA SER A 125 23.11 -11.65 16.91
C SER A 125 22.73 -10.35 17.63
N ASN A 126 21.51 -9.83 17.44
CA ASN A 126 21.08 -8.50 17.92
C ASN A 126 21.99 -7.37 17.41
N THR A 127 22.29 -7.36 16.11
CA THR A 127 23.18 -6.36 15.50
C THR A 127 22.55 -5.73 14.27
N LEU A 128 22.95 -4.49 13.95
CA LEU A 128 22.62 -3.85 12.67
C LEU A 128 23.35 -4.58 11.53
N ALA A 129 22.60 -5.22 10.65
CA ALA A 129 23.15 -5.92 9.50
C ALA A 129 23.43 -4.96 8.32
N GLY A 130 22.72 -3.84 8.25
CA GLY A 130 22.90 -2.79 7.25
C GLY A 130 21.70 -1.84 7.19
N THR A 131 21.83 -0.78 6.41
CA THR A 131 20.76 0.20 6.17
C THR A 131 20.48 0.35 4.68
N VAL A 132 19.25 0.74 4.35
CA VAL A 132 18.83 1.10 3.00
C VAL A 132 18.23 2.51 3.06
N ALA A 133 18.75 3.44 2.25
CA ALA A 133 18.16 4.77 2.12
C ALA A 133 16.76 4.65 1.49
N VAL A 134 15.78 5.33 2.09
CA VAL A 134 14.39 5.38 1.63
C VAL A 134 13.96 6.86 1.49
N GLY A 135 12.67 7.15 1.60
CA GLY A 135 12.15 8.51 1.58
C GLY A 135 12.37 9.28 2.89
N LYS A 136 11.75 10.45 3.00
CA LYS A 136 11.90 11.33 4.16
C LYS A 136 10.96 10.91 5.30
N ALA A 137 11.48 10.92 6.53
CA ALA A 137 10.75 10.56 7.74
C ALA A 137 9.95 9.24 7.62
N PRO A 138 10.62 8.10 7.33
CA PRO A 138 9.97 6.79 7.28
C PRO A 138 9.26 6.49 8.61
N HIS A 139 7.99 6.11 8.53
CA HIS A 139 7.12 5.99 9.72
C HIS A 139 6.73 4.54 10.03
N TRP A 140 6.57 3.70 9.01
CA TRP A 140 6.18 2.30 9.15
C TRP A 140 6.86 1.43 8.09
N SER A 141 7.03 0.15 8.41
CA SER A 141 7.48 -0.86 7.47
C SER A 141 6.63 -2.12 7.61
N MET A 142 6.57 -2.94 6.56
CA MET A 142 5.96 -4.27 6.59
C MET A 142 6.61 -5.12 5.50
N SER A 143 6.92 -6.38 5.78
CA SER A 143 7.45 -7.30 4.77
C SER A 143 6.35 -8.09 4.05
N SER A 144 6.67 -8.54 2.83
CA SER A 144 5.92 -9.58 2.12
C SER A 144 5.92 -10.90 2.88
N SER A 145 5.02 -11.81 2.50
CA SER A 145 4.86 -13.12 3.14
C SER A 145 6.05 -14.07 2.97
N ASP A 146 6.79 -13.92 1.88
CA ASP A 146 8.04 -14.63 1.64
C ASP A 146 9.25 -13.97 2.33
N GLY A 147 9.05 -12.83 2.99
CA GLY A 147 10.10 -12.08 3.69
C GLY A 147 11.17 -11.48 2.78
N ARG A 148 10.94 -11.38 1.46
CA ARG A 148 11.93 -10.89 0.49
C ARG A 148 11.79 -9.40 0.17
N THR A 149 10.59 -8.85 0.30
CA THR A 149 10.30 -7.46 -0.01
C THR A 149 9.83 -6.74 1.24
N ALA A 150 10.28 -5.51 1.46
CA ALA A 150 9.75 -4.60 2.46
C ALA A 150 9.08 -3.40 1.80
N TYR A 151 7.98 -2.95 2.39
CA TYR A 151 7.29 -1.72 2.02
C TYR A 151 7.46 -0.72 3.15
N VAL A 152 7.93 0.47 2.84
CA VAL A 152 8.24 1.52 3.83
C VAL A 152 7.43 2.76 3.48
N THR A 153 6.58 3.21 4.39
CA THR A 153 5.83 4.46 4.25
C THR A 153 6.69 5.65 4.70
N ASN A 154 6.81 6.64 3.83
CA ASN A 154 7.64 7.82 4.07
C ASN A 154 6.75 9.05 4.27
N GLU A 155 6.56 9.43 5.55
CA GLU A 155 5.63 10.50 5.94
C GLU A 155 6.05 11.85 5.37
N GLY A 156 7.35 12.14 5.36
CA GLY A 156 7.90 13.43 4.94
C GLY A 156 8.06 13.60 3.43
N SER A 157 8.00 12.52 2.65
CA SER A 157 8.09 12.57 1.17
C SER A 157 6.83 12.12 0.45
N ASN A 158 5.78 11.73 1.18
CA ASN A 158 4.48 11.33 0.62
C ASN A 158 4.56 10.15 -0.36
N ASP A 159 5.41 9.18 -0.06
CA ASP A 159 5.63 8.01 -0.92
C ASP A 159 5.79 6.72 -0.11
N VAL A 160 5.79 5.59 -0.81
CA VAL A 160 6.13 4.27 -0.29
C VAL A 160 7.36 3.75 -1.04
N SER A 161 8.42 3.41 -0.32
CA SER A 161 9.57 2.70 -0.88
C SER A 161 9.32 1.19 -0.85
N VAL A 162 9.59 0.53 -1.97
CA VAL A 162 9.61 -0.94 -2.10
C VAL A 162 11.06 -1.40 -2.10
N VAL A 163 11.46 -2.17 -1.09
CA VAL A 163 12.85 -2.56 -0.84
C VAL A 163 13.00 -4.07 -1.05
N ASP A 164 13.94 -4.47 -1.88
CA ASP A 164 14.40 -5.86 -1.94
C ASP A 164 15.36 -6.13 -0.77
N LEU A 165 15.02 -7.07 0.10
CA LEU A 165 15.79 -7.36 1.31
C LEU A 165 17.02 -8.23 1.05
N THR A 166 17.11 -8.88 -0.12
CA THR A 166 18.25 -9.73 -0.49
C THR A 166 19.43 -8.87 -0.95
N SER A 167 19.17 -8.01 -1.93
CA SER A 167 20.11 -7.04 -2.49
C SER A 167 20.22 -5.77 -1.65
N ARG A 168 19.25 -5.50 -0.77
CA ARG A 168 19.18 -4.31 0.10
C ARG A 168 19.11 -3.02 -0.72
N THR A 169 18.23 -3.01 -1.72
CA THR A 169 18.05 -1.87 -2.62
C THR A 169 16.59 -1.50 -2.74
N VAL A 170 16.32 -0.21 -3.01
CA VAL A 170 14.98 0.26 -3.37
C VAL A 170 14.70 -0.13 -4.82
N MET A 171 13.68 -0.96 -5.04
CA MET A 171 13.22 -1.38 -6.37
C MET A 171 12.25 -0.39 -6.99
N ALA A 172 11.46 0.29 -6.16
CA ALA A 172 10.45 1.25 -6.61
C ALA A 172 10.14 2.27 -5.51
N THR A 173 9.74 3.46 -5.94
CA THR A 173 9.15 4.50 -5.09
C THR A 173 7.77 4.85 -5.64
N ILE A 174 6.74 4.64 -4.83
CA ILE A 174 5.35 4.81 -5.23
C ILE A 174 4.82 6.07 -4.55
N ALA A 175 4.53 7.11 -5.32
CA ALA A 175 3.88 8.31 -4.80
C ALA A 175 2.48 7.95 -4.26
N VAL A 176 2.15 8.48 -3.09
CA VAL A 176 0.83 8.31 -2.46
C VAL A 176 0.30 9.66 -1.95
N GLY A 177 -0.78 9.63 -1.16
CA GLY A 177 -1.31 10.82 -0.51
C GLY A 177 -0.38 11.39 0.57
N ASN A 178 -0.81 12.48 1.17
CA ASN A 178 -0.01 13.20 2.17
C ASN A 178 0.20 12.39 3.44
N ALA A 179 1.43 12.42 3.97
CA ALA A 179 1.82 11.86 5.26
C ALA A 179 1.37 10.40 5.48
N PRO A 180 1.74 9.45 4.59
CA PRO A 180 1.38 8.05 4.76
C PRO A 180 2.02 7.51 6.03
N ARG A 181 1.21 6.90 6.91
CA ARG A 181 1.69 6.34 8.19
C ARG A 181 1.72 4.83 8.16
N LYS A 182 0.61 4.15 8.46
CA LYS A 182 0.60 2.68 8.57
C LYS A 182 0.33 2.04 7.22
N ILE A 183 0.97 0.92 6.96
CA ILE A 183 0.71 0.04 5.82
C ILE A 183 0.47 -1.38 6.34
N ALA A 184 -0.44 -2.11 5.69
CA ALA A 184 -0.67 -3.52 5.93
C ALA A 184 -0.48 -4.27 4.61
N VAL A 185 0.23 -5.40 4.67
CA VAL A 185 0.45 -6.28 3.52
C VAL A 185 -0.35 -7.55 3.76
N GLN A 186 -1.36 -7.79 2.91
CA GLN A 186 -2.13 -9.02 2.97
C GLN A 186 -1.22 -10.20 2.62
N GLN A 187 -1.12 -11.15 3.54
CA GLN A 187 -0.34 -12.36 3.35
C GLN A 187 -1.10 -13.26 2.38
N ALA A 188 -0.54 -13.54 1.20
CA ALA A 188 -1.07 -14.59 0.35
C ALA A 188 -0.79 -15.94 1.05
N SER A 189 -1.84 -16.62 1.52
CA SER A 189 -1.71 -17.98 2.06
C SER A 189 -1.19 -18.90 0.95
N GLY A 190 -0.10 -19.61 1.23
CA GLY A 190 0.53 -20.49 0.26
C GLY A 190 -0.40 -21.59 -0.28
N ALA A 191 -0.95 -21.38 -1.48
CA ALA A 191 -0.60 -22.32 -2.54
C ALA A 191 0.85 -21.99 -2.92
N ALA A 192 1.65 -22.99 -3.31
CA ALA A 192 2.96 -22.75 -3.89
C ALA A 192 2.89 -21.49 -4.78
N ALA A 193 3.92 -20.64 -4.70
CA ALA A 193 4.14 -19.68 -5.77
C ALA A 193 4.30 -20.52 -7.04
N THR A 194 3.17 -20.83 -7.70
CA THR A 194 3.11 -21.03 -9.13
C THR A 194 3.90 -19.83 -9.63
N PRO A 195 5.08 -20.03 -10.26
CA PRO A 195 5.80 -18.91 -10.89
C PRO A 195 4.73 -18.11 -11.61
N PRO A 196 4.68 -16.78 -11.39
CA PRO A 196 3.47 -15.97 -11.53
C PRO A 196 2.71 -16.55 -12.69
N ALA A 197 1.56 -17.19 -12.41
CA ALA A 197 0.83 -17.89 -13.45
C ALA A 197 0.79 -16.90 -14.60
N GLN A 198 1.52 -17.21 -15.69
CA GLN A 198 1.58 -16.35 -16.87
C GLN A 198 0.16 -15.88 -17.04
N PRO A 199 -0.07 -14.56 -16.94
CA PRO A 199 -1.32 -13.96 -16.47
C PRO A 199 -2.44 -14.90 -16.84
N ARG A 200 -2.92 -15.70 -15.86
CA ARG A 200 -3.85 -16.81 -16.16
C ARG A 200 -4.90 -16.13 -16.98
N ALA A 201 -4.92 -16.46 -18.28
CA ALA A 201 -5.64 -15.66 -19.24
C ALA A 201 -7.02 -15.48 -18.63
N ALA A 202 -7.34 -14.23 -18.26
CA ALA A 202 -8.71 -13.86 -17.99
C ALA A 202 -9.46 -14.51 -19.12
N ALA A 203 -10.47 -15.35 -18.79
CA ALA A 203 -11.25 -16.06 -19.78
C ALA A 203 -11.49 -15.06 -20.90
N SER A 204 -10.84 -15.32 -22.04
CA SER A 204 -10.61 -14.23 -22.99
C SER A 204 -11.97 -13.63 -23.28
N PRO A 205 -12.19 -12.30 -23.15
CA PRO A 205 -13.16 -11.72 -24.05
C PRO A 205 -12.67 -12.19 -25.42
N THR A 206 -13.52 -12.91 -26.12
CA THR A 206 -13.20 -13.59 -27.36
C THR A 206 -12.53 -12.62 -28.35
N GLY A 207 -11.20 -12.51 -28.31
CA GLY A 207 -10.45 -11.47 -29.01
C GLY A 207 -9.06 -11.20 -28.42
N LYS A 208 -8.03 -11.23 -29.25
CA LYS A 208 -6.64 -10.87 -28.91
C LYS A 208 -6.60 -9.41 -28.42
N SER A 209 -6.26 -9.14 -27.15
CA SER A 209 -5.98 -7.76 -26.73
C SER A 209 -4.72 -7.27 -27.43
N LYS A 210 -4.80 -6.11 -28.07
CA LYS A 210 -3.66 -5.41 -28.66
C LYS A 210 -3.15 -4.40 -27.64
N SER A 211 -1.90 -3.95 -27.74
CA SER A 211 -1.42 -2.80 -27.00
C SER A 211 -1.16 -1.66 -27.97
N VAL A 212 -1.45 -0.42 -27.54
CA VAL A 212 -1.19 0.80 -28.30
C VAL A 212 -0.42 1.77 -27.41
N THR A 213 0.55 2.48 -27.98
CA THR A 213 1.32 3.52 -27.25
C THR A 213 0.97 4.89 -27.82
N LEU A 214 0.50 5.79 -26.97
CA LEU A 214 0.22 7.19 -27.35
C LEU A 214 0.85 8.09 -26.28
N GLY A 215 1.53 9.16 -26.71
CA GLY A 215 2.18 10.10 -25.78
C GLY A 215 3.21 9.46 -24.84
N GLY A 216 3.81 8.32 -25.22
CA GLY A 216 4.79 7.60 -24.40
C GLY A 216 4.20 6.66 -23.35
N VAL A 217 2.87 6.52 -23.27
CA VAL A 217 2.19 5.59 -22.36
C VAL A 217 1.59 4.43 -23.16
N ALA A 218 1.81 3.20 -22.69
CA ALA A 218 1.20 2.01 -23.28
C ALA A 218 -0.17 1.75 -22.66
N TYR A 219 -1.16 1.45 -23.51
CA TYR A 219 -2.53 1.12 -23.15
C TYR A 219 -2.86 -0.31 -23.55
N ALA A 220 -3.81 -0.92 -22.84
CA ALA A 220 -4.55 -2.05 -23.37
C ALA A 220 -5.56 -1.54 -24.41
N ASP A 221 -5.47 -2.01 -25.65
CA ASP A 221 -6.36 -1.66 -26.76
C ASP A 221 -7.47 -2.70 -26.89
N HIS A 222 -8.65 -2.31 -26.42
CA HIS A 222 -9.93 -3.01 -26.53
C HIS A 222 -10.73 -2.52 -27.76
N GLY A 223 -10.05 -1.88 -28.70
CA GLY A 223 -10.56 -1.53 -30.00
C GLY A 223 -11.30 -0.19 -30.05
N THR A 224 -11.70 0.16 -31.27
CA THR A 224 -12.50 1.35 -31.56
C THR A 224 -13.95 0.96 -31.83
N LYS A 225 -14.90 1.61 -31.17
CA LYS A 225 -16.32 1.47 -31.43
C LYS A 225 -16.87 2.69 -32.15
N ASP A 226 -17.47 2.46 -33.31
CA ASP A 226 -18.25 3.49 -33.99
C ASP A 226 -19.59 3.71 -33.28
N VAL A 227 -19.82 4.94 -32.85
CA VAL A 227 -21.01 5.39 -32.14
C VAL A 227 -21.75 6.48 -32.90
N ARG A 228 -21.42 6.77 -34.17
CA ARG A 228 -22.01 7.86 -34.96
C ARG A 228 -23.53 7.77 -35.14
N ASN A 229 -24.11 6.60 -34.91
CA ASN A 229 -25.56 6.33 -34.99
C ASN A 229 -26.17 5.98 -33.63
N ARG A 230 -25.51 6.34 -32.52
CA ARG A 230 -25.93 6.03 -31.15
C ARG A 230 -26.04 7.29 -30.32
N SER A 231 -27.08 7.35 -29.50
CA SER A 231 -27.23 8.33 -28.42
C SER A 231 -26.77 7.80 -27.07
N LYS A 232 -26.55 6.49 -26.95
CA LYS A 232 -26.12 5.82 -25.72
C LYS A 232 -25.19 4.63 -25.98
N LEU A 233 -24.27 4.38 -25.05
CA LEU A 233 -23.37 3.23 -25.06
C LEU A 233 -23.08 2.73 -23.63
N GLU A 234 -22.99 1.42 -23.44
CA GLU A 234 -22.39 0.81 -22.25
C GLU A 234 -20.87 0.75 -22.44
N LEU A 235 -20.12 1.25 -21.46
CA LEU A 235 -18.67 1.26 -21.42
C LEU A 235 -18.23 0.47 -20.19
N GLU A 236 -17.35 -0.51 -20.39
CA GLU A 236 -16.75 -1.25 -19.29
C GLU A 236 -15.51 -0.52 -18.79
N ALA A 237 -15.36 -0.46 -17.47
CA ALA A 237 -14.13 -0.10 -16.77
C ALA A 237 -13.70 -1.32 -15.93
N ASP A 238 -12.49 -1.79 -16.14
CA ASP A 238 -11.90 -2.89 -15.36
C ASP A 238 -10.44 -2.55 -15.06
N ASP A 239 -9.72 -3.47 -14.41
CA ASP A 239 -8.34 -3.31 -14.00
C ASP A 239 -7.46 -2.88 -15.18
N TYR A 240 -7.14 -1.58 -15.19
CA TYR A 240 -6.25 -0.88 -16.11
C TYR A 240 -6.77 -0.61 -17.53
N TYR A 241 -8.08 -0.74 -17.82
CA TYR A 241 -8.60 -0.40 -19.15
C TYR A 241 -10.05 0.09 -19.19
N PHE A 242 -10.41 0.74 -20.30
CA PHE A 242 -11.80 0.92 -20.74
C PHE A 242 -12.05 0.04 -21.96
N SER A 243 -13.24 -0.57 -22.03
CA SER A 243 -13.66 -1.38 -23.18
C SER A 243 -15.03 -0.89 -23.68
N PRO A 244 -15.11 -0.37 -24.93
CA PRO A 244 -14.02 -0.13 -25.88
C PRO A 244 -13.04 0.99 -25.46
N THR A 245 -11.79 0.91 -25.91
CA THR A 245 -10.76 1.92 -25.60
C THR A 245 -10.98 3.22 -26.35
N PHE A 246 -11.45 3.15 -27.60
CA PHE A 246 -11.72 4.32 -28.41
C PHE A 246 -13.19 4.36 -28.85
N LEU A 247 -13.81 5.53 -28.80
CA LEU A 247 -15.15 5.76 -29.31
C LEU A 247 -15.08 6.72 -30.50
N ARG A 248 -15.71 6.40 -31.63
CA ARG A 248 -15.70 7.23 -32.83
C ARG A 248 -17.08 7.86 -33.08
N GLY A 249 -17.14 9.19 -33.05
CA GLY A 249 -18.38 9.97 -33.17
C GLY A 249 -18.32 11.06 -34.23
N ARG A 250 -19.42 11.80 -34.37
CA ARG A 250 -19.54 12.97 -35.26
C ARG A 250 -19.13 14.26 -34.51
N PRO A 251 -18.69 15.32 -35.21
CA PRO A 251 -18.44 16.62 -34.60
C PRO A 251 -19.61 17.09 -33.74
N GLY A 252 -19.36 17.42 -32.47
CA GLY A 252 -20.38 17.92 -31.54
C GLY A 252 -21.45 16.90 -31.13
N GLN A 253 -21.34 15.64 -31.54
CA GLN A 253 -22.28 14.59 -31.14
C GLN A 253 -22.29 14.44 -29.62
N LYS A 254 -23.48 14.40 -29.03
CA LYS A 254 -23.66 14.00 -27.64
C LYS A 254 -23.88 12.50 -27.53
N LEU A 255 -23.29 11.88 -26.52
CA LEU A 255 -23.42 10.46 -26.22
C LEU A 255 -23.54 10.27 -24.71
N THR A 256 -24.55 9.54 -24.27
CA THR A 256 -24.63 9.09 -22.89
C THR A 256 -23.82 7.80 -22.72
N LEU A 257 -22.82 7.82 -21.85
CA LEU A 257 -22.08 6.64 -21.43
C LEU A 257 -22.69 6.11 -20.13
N ARG A 258 -23.05 4.83 -20.10
CA ARG A 258 -23.21 4.11 -18.84
C ARG A 258 -21.92 3.34 -18.61
N VAL A 259 -21.20 3.72 -17.58
CA VAL A 259 -19.91 3.12 -17.27
C VAL A 259 -20.08 2.14 -16.13
N GLU A 260 -19.79 0.87 -16.38
CA GLU A 260 -19.84 -0.21 -15.40
C GLU A 260 -18.43 -0.56 -14.95
N ASN A 261 -18.22 -0.58 -13.64
CA ASN A 261 -16.98 -1.05 -13.05
C ASN A 261 -17.08 -2.54 -12.76
N GLU A 262 -16.41 -3.34 -13.58
CA GLU A 262 -16.33 -4.79 -13.42
C GLU A 262 -15.27 -5.21 -12.41
N ALA A 263 -14.41 -4.30 -11.95
CA ALA A 263 -13.41 -4.58 -10.93
C ALA A 263 -13.98 -4.52 -9.51
N SER A 264 -13.22 -5.05 -8.56
CA SER A 264 -13.46 -4.91 -7.11
C SER A 264 -12.78 -3.67 -6.51
N THR A 265 -12.08 -2.89 -7.32
CA THR A 265 -11.35 -1.67 -6.96
C THR A 265 -12.14 -0.43 -7.39
N LEU A 266 -11.87 0.72 -6.76
CA LEU A 266 -12.51 1.98 -7.15
C LEU A 266 -11.90 2.48 -8.47
N HIS A 267 -12.77 2.82 -9.42
CA HIS A 267 -12.36 3.44 -10.68
C HIS A 267 -12.97 4.83 -10.85
N ASN A 268 -12.62 5.47 -11.96
CA ASN A 268 -13.00 6.82 -12.28
C ASN A 268 -13.03 7.00 -13.80
N ILE A 269 -13.94 7.82 -14.29
CA ILE A 269 -13.91 8.35 -15.65
C ILE A 269 -13.67 9.86 -15.59
N SER A 270 -12.54 10.29 -16.12
CA SER A 270 -12.11 11.68 -16.21
C SER A 270 -11.97 12.12 -17.66
N ILE A 271 -12.63 13.22 -18.01
CA ILE A 271 -12.49 13.92 -19.29
C ILE A 271 -12.34 15.41 -18.98
N PRO A 272 -11.11 15.90 -18.68
CA PRO A 272 -10.89 17.26 -18.19
C PRO A 272 -11.43 18.35 -19.11
N ALA A 273 -11.32 18.16 -20.44
CA ALA A 273 -11.83 19.09 -21.43
C ALA A 273 -13.36 19.27 -21.39
N LEU A 274 -14.09 18.35 -20.76
CA LEU A 274 -15.53 18.40 -20.56
C LEU A 274 -15.92 18.68 -19.09
N GLY A 275 -14.94 18.87 -18.20
CA GLY A 275 -15.18 19.05 -16.76
C GLY A 275 -15.74 17.79 -16.07
N ILE A 276 -15.49 16.60 -16.64
CA ILE A 276 -15.98 15.33 -16.10
C ILE A 276 -14.88 14.72 -15.23
N ASP A 277 -15.23 14.42 -13.97
CA ASP A 277 -14.45 13.64 -13.01
C ASP A 277 -15.44 12.85 -12.13
N THR A 278 -15.75 11.62 -12.53
CA THR A 278 -16.80 10.81 -11.87
C THR A 278 -16.23 9.48 -11.39
N ASP A 279 -16.28 9.26 -10.09
CA ASP A 279 -15.88 7.98 -9.48
C ASP A 279 -16.93 6.89 -9.73
N ILE A 280 -16.45 5.67 -9.98
CA ILE A 280 -17.23 4.49 -10.31
C ILE A 280 -16.99 3.44 -9.20
N PRO A 281 -17.93 3.26 -8.26
CA PRO A 281 -17.76 2.33 -7.15
C PRO A 281 -17.45 0.90 -7.62
N PRO A 282 -16.76 0.08 -6.82
CA PRO A 282 -16.55 -1.34 -7.12
C PRO A 282 -17.87 -2.05 -7.44
N LYS A 283 -17.91 -2.82 -8.54
CA LYS A 283 -19.14 -3.49 -9.02
C LYS A 283 -20.33 -2.54 -9.24
N GLY A 284 -20.06 -1.24 -9.40
CA GLY A 284 -21.04 -0.18 -9.53
C GLY A 284 -21.20 0.32 -10.97
N LYS A 285 -22.22 1.15 -11.19
CA LYS A 285 -22.48 1.81 -12.48
C LYS A 285 -22.69 3.30 -12.29
N VAL A 286 -22.21 4.10 -13.23
CA VAL A 286 -22.49 5.54 -13.32
C VAL A 286 -22.96 5.91 -14.72
N GLN A 287 -23.60 7.07 -14.85
CA GLN A 287 -23.95 7.65 -16.14
C GLN A 287 -23.23 8.97 -16.33
N VAL A 288 -22.63 9.17 -17.50
CA VAL A 288 -21.90 10.38 -17.88
C VAL A 288 -22.29 10.78 -19.29
N ASP A 289 -22.67 12.04 -19.49
CA ASP A 289 -22.94 12.59 -20.82
C ASP A 289 -21.69 13.24 -21.38
N VAL A 290 -21.26 12.80 -22.57
CA VAL A 290 -20.07 13.32 -23.25
C VAL A 290 -20.44 14.00 -24.55
N ALA A 291 -19.61 14.95 -24.97
CA ALA A 291 -19.69 15.58 -26.27
C ALA A 291 -18.39 15.35 -27.05
N PHE A 292 -18.52 14.89 -28.29
CA PHE A 292 -17.39 14.75 -29.20
C PHE A 292 -16.86 16.14 -29.60
N PRO A 293 -15.54 16.36 -29.65
CA PRO A 293 -14.97 17.64 -30.06
C PRO A 293 -15.34 17.93 -31.53
N ALA A 294 -15.23 19.19 -31.96
CA ALA A 294 -15.50 19.57 -33.35
C ALA A 294 -14.58 18.84 -34.36
N SER A 295 -13.35 18.52 -33.96
CA SER A 295 -12.39 17.69 -34.68
C SER A 295 -11.37 17.11 -33.70
N GLY A 296 -10.56 16.14 -34.15
CA GLY A 296 -9.47 15.58 -33.35
C GLY A 296 -9.95 14.59 -32.29
N THR A 297 -9.30 14.62 -31.11
CA THR A 297 -9.52 13.65 -30.03
C THR A 297 -9.71 14.33 -28.68
N LEU A 298 -10.46 13.69 -27.76
CA LEU A 298 -10.46 14.02 -26.33
C LEU A 298 -9.99 12.82 -25.53
N ALA A 299 -9.08 13.05 -24.58
CA ALA A 299 -8.58 12.02 -23.69
C ALA A 299 -9.62 11.64 -22.63
N VAL A 300 -9.78 10.34 -22.43
CA VAL A 300 -10.53 9.73 -21.33
C VAL A 300 -9.51 8.99 -20.47
N SER A 301 -9.56 9.15 -19.15
CA SER A 301 -8.62 8.47 -18.24
C SER A 301 -9.29 8.11 -16.92
N CYS A 302 -8.70 7.18 -16.19
CA CYS A 302 -9.01 7.02 -14.78
C CYS A 302 -7.99 7.80 -13.95
N LYS A 303 -8.42 8.72 -13.08
CA LYS A 303 -7.47 9.50 -12.26
C LYS A 303 -6.59 8.66 -11.33
N PHE A 304 -7.04 7.45 -10.98
CA PHE A 304 -6.29 6.53 -10.12
C PHE A 304 -5.27 5.67 -10.89
N HIS A 305 -5.55 5.34 -12.15
CA HIS A 305 -4.81 4.34 -12.92
C HIS A 305 -4.36 4.82 -14.32
N GLY A 306 -4.54 6.11 -14.63
CA GLY A 306 -4.22 6.68 -15.94
C GLY A 306 -2.73 6.61 -16.27
N SER A 307 -1.86 6.83 -15.28
CA SER A 307 -0.40 6.65 -15.42
C SER A 307 0.01 5.18 -15.64
N LEU A 308 -0.87 4.23 -15.31
CA LEU A 308 -0.68 2.79 -15.46
C LEU A 308 -1.32 2.24 -16.74
N GLY A 309 -1.88 3.10 -17.60
CA GLY A 309 -2.43 2.70 -18.89
C GLY A 309 -3.96 2.66 -18.97
N MET A 310 -4.70 3.00 -17.91
CA MET A 310 -6.16 3.06 -17.94
C MET A 310 -6.67 4.33 -18.63
N ASN A 311 -6.63 4.34 -19.96
CA ASN A 311 -7.02 5.48 -20.78
C ASN A 311 -7.83 5.04 -22.00
N GLY A 312 -8.47 6.02 -22.63
CA GLY A 312 -9.23 5.89 -23.86
C GLY A 312 -9.38 7.24 -24.55
N GLN A 313 -10.05 7.29 -25.71
CA GLN A 313 -10.30 8.56 -26.40
C GLN A 313 -11.66 8.62 -27.09
N LEU A 314 -12.21 9.83 -27.13
CA LEU A 314 -13.29 10.20 -28.05
C LEU A 314 -12.64 10.71 -29.35
N LEU A 315 -12.85 9.99 -30.45
CA LEU A 315 -12.32 10.31 -31.79
C LEU A 315 -13.43 10.94 -32.65
N THR A 316 -13.20 12.13 -33.18
CA THR A 316 -14.17 12.78 -34.07
C THR A 316 -13.85 12.53 -35.55
N GLY A 317 -14.86 12.12 -36.32
CA GLY A 317 -14.73 11.89 -37.75
C GLY A 317 -13.73 10.77 -38.05
N ASP A 318 -12.74 11.06 -38.89
CA ASP A 318 -11.69 10.11 -39.29
C ASP A 318 -10.41 10.22 -38.45
N ALA A 319 -10.44 10.96 -37.33
CA ALA A 319 -9.30 11.09 -36.44
C ALA A 319 -8.79 9.72 -35.95
N GLY A 320 -7.48 9.52 -36.01
CA GLY A 320 -6.82 8.37 -35.39
C GLY A 320 -6.56 8.60 -33.90
N PRO A 321 -6.29 7.54 -33.12
CA PRO A 321 -5.75 7.68 -31.78
C PRO A 321 -4.47 8.53 -31.81
N SER A 322 -4.30 9.43 -30.85
CA SER A 322 -3.14 10.33 -30.80
C SER A 322 -2.71 10.59 -29.36
N GLY A 323 -1.45 10.94 -29.12
CA GLY A 323 -1.02 11.30 -27.76
C GLY A 323 -1.78 12.53 -27.25
N ALA A 324 -2.18 12.52 -25.98
CA ALA A 324 -2.76 13.71 -25.36
C ALA A 324 -1.74 14.86 -25.45
N ARG A 325 -2.18 16.03 -25.94
CA ARG A 325 -1.51 17.31 -25.69
C ARG A 325 -2.09 17.93 -24.44
#